data_AF-A0A0P9X525-F1
#
_entry.id   AF-A0A0P9X525-F1
#
_cell.length_a   1.000
_cell.length_b   1.000
_cell.length_c   1.000
_cell.angle_alpha   90.00
_cell.angle_beta   90.00
_cell.angle_gamma   90.00
#
_symmetry.space_group_name_H-M   'P 1'
#
loop_
_entity.id
_entity.type
_entity.pdbx_description
1 polymer ?
#
loop_
_entity_poly.entity_id
_entity_poly.type
_entity_poly.pdbx_seq_one_letter_code
_entity_poly.pdbx_strand_id
1 'polypeptide(L)'
;MSNSHHSAEDNSHGSVKSYIIGFVLSIILTAIPFALVMSPSLPKDMTIAIVLVFAIIQILVHLHYFLHLDFTSVQRNNVMAFAFTTMVIVLLVGLSLWIIFSVHREMMAH
;
A
#
# COMPACT_ATOMS: atom_id res chain seq x y z
N MET A 1 -26.30 -16.94 48.47
CA MET A 1 -27.11 -16.86 47.22
C MET A 1 -27.26 -15.38 46.94
N SER A 2 -26.61 -14.77 45.96
CA SER A 2 -26.57 -15.08 44.54
C SER A 2 -25.18 -14.86 43.91
N ASN A 3 -24.83 -15.76 43.00
CA ASN A 3 -23.75 -15.61 42.04
C ASN A 3 -24.33 -14.84 40.83
N SER A 4 -23.68 -13.77 40.37
CA SER A 4 -24.00 -13.15 39.09
C SER A 4 -22.73 -12.69 38.40
N HIS A 5 -22.24 -13.58 37.54
CA HIS A 5 -21.44 -13.27 36.37
C HIS A 5 -21.98 -12.02 35.68
N HIS A 6 -21.11 -11.04 35.42
CA HIS A 6 -21.25 -10.22 34.22
C HIS A 6 -19.96 -10.26 33.43
N SER A 7 -20.10 -10.92 32.30
CA SER A 7 -19.17 -11.18 31.22
C SER A 7 -18.47 -9.93 30.71
N ALA A 8 -17.17 -10.10 30.44
CA ALA A 8 -16.47 -9.61 29.25
C ALA A 8 -17.01 -8.33 28.58
N GLU A 9 -16.45 -7.19 28.96
CA GLU A 9 -16.41 -6.00 28.10
C GLU A 9 -14.95 -5.71 27.73
N ASP A 10 -14.41 -6.54 26.83
CA ASP A 10 -13.16 -6.30 26.11
C ASP A 10 -13.46 -5.47 24.85
N ASN A 11 -13.77 -4.18 25.03
CA ASN A 11 -14.24 -3.28 23.98
C ASN A 11 -13.23 -2.16 23.62
N SER A 12 -11.92 -2.36 23.84
CA SER A 12 -10.88 -1.36 23.56
C SER A 12 -9.75 -1.82 22.62
N HIS A 13 -9.81 -3.04 22.09
CA HIS A 13 -8.70 -3.66 21.33
C HIS A 13 -8.84 -3.64 19.79
N GLY A 14 -9.79 -2.90 19.22
CA GLY A 14 -9.95 -2.81 17.76
C GLY A 14 -8.76 -2.16 17.06
N SER A 15 -8.23 -1.06 17.64
CA SER A 15 -7.13 -0.30 17.03
C SER A 15 -5.80 -1.05 17.10
N VAL A 16 -5.39 -1.51 18.28
CA VAL A 16 -4.08 -2.17 18.48
C VAL A 16 -4.00 -3.48 17.69
N LYS A 17 -5.08 -4.28 17.65
CA LYS A 17 -5.12 -5.52 16.88
C LYS A 17 -5.03 -5.25 15.37
N SER A 18 -5.69 -4.20 14.87
CA SER A 18 -5.62 -3.78 13.45
C SER A 18 -4.22 -3.26 13.08
N TYR A 19 -3.58 -2.47 13.94
CA TYR A 19 -2.20 -2.05 13.73
C TYR A 19 -1.21 -3.23 13.71
N ILE A 20 -1.37 -4.19 14.62
CA ILE A 20 -0.51 -5.40 14.66
C ILE A 20 -0.74 -6.26 13.40
N ILE A 21 -1.98 -6.45 12.95
CA ILE A 21 -2.26 -7.23 11.74
C ILE A 21 -1.64 -6.56 10.50
N GLY A 22 -1.78 -5.23 10.38
CA GLY A 22 -1.20 -4.46 9.29
C GLY A 22 0.33 -4.47 9.31
N PHE A 23 0.93 -4.41 10.51
CA PHE A 23 2.38 -4.49 10.69
C PHE A 23 2.94 -5.85 10.26
N VAL A 24 2.32 -6.95 10.71
CA VAL A 24 2.73 -8.30 10.31
C VAL A 24 2.54 -8.52 8.81
N LEU A 25 1.41 -8.09 8.25
CA LEU A 25 1.14 -8.20 6.82
C LEU A 25 2.17 -7.40 6.00
N SER A 26 2.52 -6.19 6.43
CA SER A 26 3.54 -5.35 5.82
C SER A 26 4.92 -6.02 5.80
N ILE A 27 5.31 -6.68 6.90
CA ILE A 27 6.57 -7.43 6.98
C ILE A 27 6.58 -8.60 6.00
N ILE A 28 5.50 -9.38 5.97
CA ILE A 28 5.41 -10.53 5.05
C ILE A 28 5.48 -10.05 3.60
N LEU A 29 4.74 -9.00 3.28
CA LEU A 29 4.66 -8.44 1.93
C LEU A 29 5.95 -7.78 1.48
N THR A 30 6.84 -7.37 2.40
CA THR A 30 8.19 -6.90 2.07
C THR A 30 9.21 -8.03 2.04
N ALA A 31 9.12 -9.01 2.93
CA ALA A 31 10.04 -10.13 3.00
C ALA A 31 9.99 -11.00 1.73
N ILE A 32 8.81 -11.25 1.17
CA ILE A 32 8.62 -12.06 -0.06
C ILE A 32 9.38 -11.48 -1.26
N PRO A 33 9.16 -10.22 -1.69
CA PRO A 33 9.90 -9.64 -2.81
C PRO A 33 11.39 -9.51 -2.50
N PHE A 34 11.79 -9.26 -1.25
CA PHE A 34 13.21 -9.20 -0.88
C PHE A 34 13.90 -10.56 -1.02
N ALA A 35 13.25 -11.64 -0.59
CA ALA A 35 13.75 -13.00 -0.74
C ALA A 35 13.85 -13.40 -2.23
N LEU A 36 12.84 -13.05 -3.03
CA LEU A 36 12.84 -13.28 -4.49
C LEU A 36 13.98 -12.56 -5.22
N VAL A 37 14.33 -11.35 -4.78
CA VAL A 37 15.46 -10.59 -5.37
C VAL A 37 16.80 -11.13 -4.89
N MET A 38 16.91 -11.57 -3.64
CA MET A 38 18.14 -12.12 -3.06
C MET A 38 18.47 -13.52 -3.61
N SER A 39 17.45 -14.32 -3.92
CA SER A 39 17.58 -15.63 -4.56
C SER A 39 16.93 -15.59 -5.95
N PRO A 40 17.63 -15.09 -6.98
CA PRO A 40 17.06 -14.94 -8.32
C PRO A 40 16.87 -16.31 -8.98
N SER A 41 15.74 -16.96 -8.69
CA SER A 41 15.31 -18.23 -9.28
C SER A 41 14.50 -18.05 -10.56
N LEU A 42 14.07 -16.81 -10.85
CA LEU A 42 13.18 -16.45 -11.95
C LEU A 42 13.86 -15.45 -12.91
N PRO A 43 13.37 -15.34 -14.16
CA PRO A 43 13.81 -14.31 -15.10
C PRO A 43 13.65 -12.92 -14.50
N LYS A 44 14.63 -12.04 -14.74
CA LYS A 44 14.72 -10.70 -14.17
C LYS A 44 13.44 -9.87 -14.39
N ASP A 45 12.87 -9.94 -15.59
CA ASP A 45 11.66 -9.20 -15.95
C ASP A 45 10.44 -9.66 -15.13
N MET A 46 10.34 -10.97 -14.88
CA MET A 46 9.26 -11.53 -14.07
C MET A 46 9.43 -11.17 -12.60
N THR A 47 10.66 -11.20 -12.08
CA THR A 47 10.95 -10.74 -10.70
C THR A 47 10.57 -9.26 -10.52
N ILE A 48 10.92 -8.39 -11.47
CA ILE A 48 10.55 -6.97 -11.42
C ILE A 48 9.03 -6.79 -11.41
N ALA A 49 8.31 -7.50 -12.27
CA ALA A 49 6.85 -7.43 -12.32
C ALA A 49 6.21 -7.85 -10.98
N ILE A 50 6.68 -8.94 -10.37
CA ILE A 50 6.19 -9.41 -9.08
C ILE A 50 6.47 -8.38 -7.98
N VAL A 51 7.69 -7.84 -7.92
CA VAL A 51 8.07 -6.80 -6.93
C VAL A 51 7.17 -5.58 -7.07
N LEU A 52 6.87 -5.14 -8.29
CA LEU A 52 5.99 -4.00 -8.54
C LEU A 52 4.55 -4.26 -8.03
N VAL A 53 4.01 -5.45 -8.28
CA VAL A 53 2.68 -5.84 -7.77
C VAL A 53 2.66 -5.83 -6.23
N PHE A 54 3.67 -6.43 -5.59
CA PHE A 54 3.80 -6.40 -4.14
C PHE A 54 3.93 -4.97 -3.59
N ALA A 55 4.65 -4.09 -4.27
CA ALA A 55 4.78 -2.69 -3.88
C ALA A 55 3.43 -1.95 -3.92
N ILE A 56 2.59 -2.20 -4.93
CA ILE A 56 1.24 -1.62 -5.01
C ILE A 56 0.36 -2.12 -3.86
N ILE A 57 0.35 -3.44 -3.61
CA ILE A 57 -0.41 -4.02 -2.51
C ILE A 57 0.07 -3.46 -1.16
N GLN A 58 1.37 -3.23 -0.99
CA GLN A 58 1.96 -2.68 0.23
C GLN A 58 1.47 -1.26 0.51
N ILE A 59 1.32 -0.43 -0.53
CA ILE A 59 0.73 0.91 -0.41
C ILE A 59 -0.72 0.79 0.08
N LEU A 60 -1.51 -0.14 -0.48
CA LEU A 60 -2.90 -0.35 -0.06
C LEU A 60 -3.01 -0.81 1.40
N VAL A 61 -2.13 -1.73 1.84
CA VAL A 61 -2.06 -2.18 3.23
C VAL A 61 -1.76 -1.02 4.18
N HIS A 62 -0.82 -0.13 3.82
CA HIS A 62 -0.53 1.06 4.64
C HIS A 62 -1.69 2.04 4.69
N LEU A 63 -2.33 2.32 3.55
CA LEU A 63 -3.48 3.22 3.49
C LEU A 63 -4.66 2.70 4.31
N HIS A 64 -4.87 1.38 4.34
CA HIS A 64 -5.96 0.79 5.10
C HIS A 64 -5.63 0.67 6.60
N TYR A 65 -4.55 -0.02 6.97
CA TYR A 65 -4.28 -0.37 8.37
C TYR A 65 -3.58 0.74 9.17
N PHE A 66 -2.77 1.58 8.52
CA PHE A 66 -2.03 2.64 9.24
C PHE A 66 -2.75 3.97 9.18
N LEU A 67 -3.21 4.36 8.00
CA LEU A 67 -3.90 5.63 7.79
C LEU A 67 -5.40 5.56 8.16
N HIS A 68 -5.94 4.37 8.43
CA HIS A 68 -7.37 4.13 8.74
C HIS A 68 -8.28 4.95 7.82
N LEU A 69 -8.00 4.88 6.52
CA LEU A 69 -8.78 5.59 5.52
C LEU A 69 -10.09 4.83 5.31
N ASP A 70 -11.10 5.16 6.12
CA ASP A 70 -12.39 4.48 6.11
C ASP A 70 -13.28 5.01 4.98
N PHE A 71 -13.97 4.11 4.28
CA PHE A 71 -14.98 4.47 3.25
C PHE A 71 -16.33 4.89 3.86
N THR A 72 -16.34 5.24 5.14
CA THR A 72 -17.51 5.71 5.87
C THR A 72 -17.97 7.06 5.31
N SER A 73 -19.27 7.32 5.33
CA SER A 73 -19.89 8.55 4.79
C SER A 73 -19.30 9.85 5.34
N VAL A 74 -18.79 9.82 6.58
CA VAL A 74 -18.13 10.95 7.28
C VAL A 74 -16.74 11.24 6.69
N GLN A 75 -16.01 10.21 6.26
CA GLN A 75 -14.63 10.32 5.79
C GLN A 75 -14.52 10.31 4.26
N ARG A 76 -15.67 10.24 3.57
CA ARG A 76 -15.79 10.29 2.10
C ARG A 76 -15.04 11.48 1.48
N ASN A 77 -15.03 12.64 2.14
CA ASN A 77 -14.28 13.81 1.67
C ASN A 77 -12.76 13.59 1.72
N ASN A 78 -12.27 12.87 2.74
CA ASN A 78 -10.85 12.52 2.84
C ASN A 78 -10.46 11.49 1.78
N VAL A 79 -11.34 10.50 1.50
CA VAL A 79 -11.14 9.53 0.41
C VAL A 79 -11.09 10.24 -0.95
N MET A 80 -12.01 11.18 -1.19
CA MET A 80 -12.02 11.98 -2.44
C MET A 80 -10.76 12.84 -2.58
N ALA A 81 -10.33 13.51 -1.50
CA ALA A 81 -9.09 14.29 -1.50
C ALA A 81 -7.86 13.40 -1.80
N PHE A 82 -7.78 12.24 -1.15
CA PHE A 82 -6.70 11.28 -1.37
C PHE A 82 -6.69 10.74 -2.82
N ALA A 83 -7.86 10.40 -3.37
CA ALA A 83 -7.98 9.95 -4.76
C ALA A 83 -7.56 11.04 -5.74
N PHE A 84 -7.96 12.30 -5.48
CA PHE A 84 -7.53 13.45 -6.28
C PHE A 84 -6.00 13.65 -6.22
N THR A 85 -5.40 13.61 -5.02
CA THR A 85 -3.94 13.69 -4.87
C THR A 85 -3.23 12.56 -5.60
N THR A 86 -3.73 11.33 -5.50
CA THR A 86 -3.17 10.17 -6.20
C THR A 86 -3.23 10.35 -7.71
N MET A 87 -4.36 10.84 -8.24
CA MET A 87 -4.51 11.15 -9.67
C MET A 87 -3.49 12.21 -10.11
N VAL A 88 -3.32 13.28 -9.35
CA VAL A 88 -2.33 14.34 -9.63
C VAL A 88 -0.91 13.77 -9.62
N ILE A 89 -0.55 12.92 -8.66
CA ILE A 89 0.77 12.27 -8.60
C ILE A 89 1.01 11.41 -9.85
N VAL A 90 0.03 10.59 -10.24
CA VAL A 90 0.14 9.74 -11.44
C VAL A 90 0.31 10.59 -12.70
N LEU A 91 -0.44 11.69 -12.83
CA LEU A 91 -0.28 12.61 -13.94
C LEU A 91 1.10 13.27 -13.92
N LEU A 92 1.54 13.83 -12.80
CA LEU A 92 2.83 14.51 -12.71
C LEU A 92 4.00 13.56 -12.98
N VAL A 93 4.04 12.40 -12.32
CA VAL A 93 5.13 11.43 -12.48
C VAL A 93 5.08 10.81 -13.88
N GLY A 94 3.90 10.39 -14.33
CA GLY A 94 3.70 9.78 -15.64
C GLY A 94 4.06 10.73 -16.78
N LEU A 95 3.55 11.97 -16.74
CA LEU A 95 3.88 13.00 -17.73
C LEU A 95 5.35 13.41 -17.65
N SER A 96 5.93 13.52 -16.46
CA SER A 96 7.36 13.88 -16.33
C SER A 96 8.26 12.81 -16.95
N LEU A 97 8.00 11.53 -16.65
CA LEU A 97 8.73 10.42 -17.25
C LEU A 97 8.53 10.36 -18.77
N TRP A 98 7.29 10.59 -19.23
CA TRP A 98 6.98 10.66 -20.66
C TRP A 98 7.76 11.77 -21.37
N ILE A 99 7.75 12.98 -20.83
CA ILE A 99 8.44 14.14 -21.40
C ILE A 99 9.93 13.88 -21.46
N ILE A 100 10.54 13.40 -20.37
CA ILE A 100 11.98 13.10 -20.32
C ILE A 100 12.33 12.02 -21.35
N PHE A 101 11.55 10.95 -21.42
CA PHE A 101 11.78 9.87 -22.38
C PHE A 101 11.64 10.37 -23.83
N SER A 102 10.60 11.15 -24.13
CA SER A 102 10.39 11.74 -25.46
C SER A 102 11.57 12.64 -25.83
N VAL A 103 11.97 13.56 -24.96
CA VAL A 103 13.07 14.50 -25.22
C VAL A 103 14.39 13.76 -25.39
N HIS A 104 14.69 12.77 -24.55
CA HIS A 104 15.91 11.96 -24.68
C HIS A 104 15.97 11.21 -26.02
N ARG A 105 14.84 10.66 -26.48
CA ARG A 105 14.75 9.98 -27.78
C ARG A 105 15.00 10.94 -28.94
N GLU A 106 14.44 12.14 -28.91
CA GLU A 106 14.64 13.15 -29.95
C GLU A 106 16.06 13.75 -29.94
N MET A 107 16.66 13.95 -28.75
CA MET A 107 18.03 14.49 -28.62
C MET A 107 19.12 13.48 -29.01
N MET A 108 18.90 12.18 -28.88
CA MET A 108 19.84 11.13 -29.33
C MET A 108 19.56 10.63 -30.76
N ALA A 109 18.51 11.10 -31.41
CA ALA A 109 18.18 10.77 -32.80
C ALA A 109 18.94 11.65 -33.82
N HIS A 110 19.81 12.55 -33.34
CA HIS A 110 20.63 13.45 -34.13
C HIS A 110 22.13 13.18 -33.90
#